data_AF-A0A6N8U2U1-F1
#
_entry.id   AF-A0A6N8U2U1-F1
#
_cell.length_a   1.000
_cell.length_b   1.000
_cell.length_c   1.000
_cell.angle_alpha   90.00
_cell.angle_beta   90.00
_cell.angle_gamma   90.00
#
_symmetry.space_group_name_H-M   'P 1'
#
loop_
_entity.id
_entity.type
_entity.pdbx_description
1 polymer ?
#
loop_
_entity_poly.entity_id
_entity_poly.type
_entity_poly.pdbx_seq_one_letter_code
_entity_poly.pdbx_strand_id
1 'polypeptide(L)'
;MRKCNQGFTLVEIIVVLLILAILSAIAIPSMLGYVKEARNSAKLADARTGYLAGMIGLDRYLAKAKPAFDKDAAYFEVREEIIQQTDEEIFTLYSCKFDADKRQISEIIFYFHDDDTYVKITSNKEAEVIDNL
;
A
#
# COMPACT_ATOMS: atom_id res chain seq x y z
N MET A 1 15.11 62.40 -7.18
CA MET A 1 14.79 61.13 -7.89
C MET A 1 13.39 60.69 -7.47
N ARG A 2 12.38 60.78 -8.32
CA ARG A 2 11.02 60.28 -8.02
C ARG A 2 10.97 58.80 -8.38
N LYS A 3 10.77 57.93 -7.39
CA LYS A 3 10.47 56.51 -7.62
C LYS A 3 9.02 56.41 -8.06
N CYS A 4 8.80 55.99 -9.31
CA CYS A 4 7.48 55.58 -9.78
C CYS A 4 7.17 54.20 -9.17
N ASN A 5 6.28 54.17 -8.17
CA ASN A 5 5.71 52.92 -7.71
C ASN A 5 4.64 52.49 -8.73
N GLN A 6 5.05 51.70 -9.72
CA GLN A 6 4.12 50.98 -10.60
C GLN A 6 3.51 49.85 -9.79
N GLY A 7 2.29 50.07 -9.29
CA GLY A 7 1.47 49.03 -8.68
C GLY A 7 0.70 48.25 -9.75
N PHE A 8 0.49 46.96 -9.52
CA PHE A 8 -0.43 46.15 -10.33
C PHE A 8 -1.84 46.71 -10.26
N THR A 9 -2.55 46.67 -11.39
CA THR A 9 -3.96 47.06 -11.43
C THR A 9 -4.84 45.94 -10.87
N LEU A 10 -5.95 46.29 -10.21
CA LEU A 10 -6.95 45.31 -9.75
C LEU A 10 -7.47 44.45 -10.91
N VAL A 11 -7.53 45.03 -12.11
CA VAL A 11 -7.98 44.37 -13.33
C VAL A 11 -6.99 43.29 -13.76
N GLU A 12 -5.68 43.51 -13.67
CA GLU A 12 -4.69 42.46 -13.96
C GLU A 12 -4.82 41.27 -13.01
N ILE A 13 -5.03 41.52 -11.72
CA ILE A 13 -5.16 40.44 -10.74
C ILE A 13 -6.42 39.61 -10.95
N ILE A 14 -7.57 40.25 -11.22
CA ILE A 14 -8.83 39.50 -11.40
C ILE A 14 -8.82 38.65 -12.66
N VAL A 15 -8.20 39.12 -13.74
CA VAL A 15 -8.07 38.34 -15.00
C VAL A 15 -7.17 37.13 -14.80
N VAL A 16 -6.05 37.28 -14.08
CA VAL A 16 -5.16 36.17 -13.78
C VAL A 16 -5.84 35.13 -12.87
N LEU A 17 -6.53 35.58 -11.82
CA LEU A 17 -7.28 34.68 -10.93
C LEU A 17 -8.41 33.95 -11.66
N LEU A 18 -9.08 34.61 -12.62
CA LEU A 18 -10.10 33.98 -13.46
C LEU A 18 -9.53 32.84 -14.31
N ILE A 19 -8.40 33.06 -14.97
CA ILE A 19 -7.74 32.02 -15.78
C ILE A 19 -7.27 30.88 -14.88
N LEU A 20 -6.65 31.18 -13.74
CA LEU A 20 -6.23 30.16 -12.76
C LEU A 20 -7.42 29.35 -12.23
N ALA A 21 -8.57 29.98 -12.00
CA ALA A 21 -9.78 29.30 -11.55
C ALA A 21 -10.29 28.30 -12.60
N ILE A 22 -10.33 28.69 -13.88
CA ILE A 22 -10.76 27.81 -14.97
C ILE A 22 -9.80 26.63 -15.15
N LEU A 23 -8.48 26.88 -15.14
CA LEU A 23 -7.48 25.81 -15.24
C LEU A 23 -7.52 24.87 -14.04
N SER A 24 -7.66 25.42 -12.83
CA SER A 24 -7.71 24.61 -11.60
C SER A 24 -8.95 23.72 -11.57
N ALA A 25 -10.09 24.19 -12.08
CA ALA A 25 -11.34 23.43 -12.12
C ALA A 25 -11.22 22.11 -12.88
N ILE A 26 -10.42 22.07 -13.95
CA ILE A 26 -10.18 20.84 -14.73
C ILE A 26 -8.95 20.05 -14.25
N ALA A 27 -7.93 20.74 -13.74
CA ALA A 27 -6.66 20.12 -13.35
C ALA A 27 -6.76 19.33 -12.03
N ILE A 28 -7.44 19.88 -11.02
CA ILE A 28 -7.57 19.26 -9.69
C ILE A 28 -8.21 17.86 -9.74
N PRO A 29 -9.39 17.64 -10.36
CA PRO A 29 -10.00 16.31 -10.37
C PRO A 29 -9.13 15.27 -11.09
N SER A 30 -8.44 15.67 -12.17
CA SER A 30 -7.51 14.79 -12.90
C SER A 30 -6.30 14.40 -12.06
N MET A 31 -5.69 15.36 -11.34
CA MET A 31 -4.56 15.08 -10.44
C MET A 31 -4.95 14.16 -9.29
N LEU A 32 -6.13 14.35 -8.69
CA LEU A 32 -6.61 13.49 -7.60
C LEU A 32 -6.76 12.02 -8.04
N GLY A 33 -7.20 11.78 -9.28
CA GLY A 33 -7.26 10.43 -9.85
C GLY A 33 -5.88 9.78 -9.95
N TYR A 34 -4.89 10.49 -10.50
CA TYR A 34 -3.51 9.97 -10.63
C TYR A 34 -2.86 9.70 -9.27
N VAL A 35 -3.10 10.55 -8.27
CA VAL A 35 -2.60 10.33 -6.91
C VAL A 35 -3.19 9.05 -6.32
N LYS A 36 -4.48 8.78 -6.53
CA LYS A 36 -5.12 7.54 -6.06
C LYS A 36 -4.52 6.29 -6.73
N GLU A 37 -4.31 6.32 -8.04
CA GLU A 37 -3.69 5.21 -8.77
C GLU A 37 -2.24 4.95 -8.32
N ALA A 38 -1.46 6.01 -8.14
CA ALA A 38 -0.09 5.91 -7.64
C ALA A 38 -0.05 5.30 -6.23
N ARG A 39 -0.97 5.71 -5.33
CA ARG A 39 -1.12 5.13 -3.99
C ARG A 39 -1.48 3.65 -4.06
N ASN A 40 -2.44 3.26 -4.89
CA ASN A 40 -2.81 1.86 -5.06
C ASN A 40 -1.63 1.01 -5.58
N SER A 41 -0.86 1.54 -6.54
CA SER A 41 0.33 0.83 -7.04
C SER A 41 1.42 0.70 -5.98
N ALA A 42 1.60 1.71 -5.12
CA ALA A 42 2.54 1.64 -4.00
C ALA A 42 2.10 0.57 -3.00
N LYS A 43 0.82 0.56 -2.59
CA LYS A 43 0.26 -0.47 -1.70
C LYS A 43 0.47 -1.88 -2.22
N LEU A 44 0.24 -2.10 -3.52
CA LEU A 44 0.48 -3.39 -4.16
C LEU A 44 1.96 -3.80 -4.10
N ALA A 45 2.89 -2.85 -4.20
CA ALA A 45 4.32 -3.11 -4.07
C ALA A 45 4.71 -3.42 -2.61
N ASP A 46 4.16 -2.69 -1.65
CA ASP A 46 4.39 -2.91 -0.22
C ASP A 46 3.84 -4.27 0.23
N ALA A 47 2.62 -4.61 -0.19
CA ALA A 47 2.01 -5.92 0.08
C ALA A 47 2.84 -7.06 -0.51
N ARG A 48 3.43 -6.89 -1.70
CA ARG A 48 4.35 -7.88 -2.27
C ARG A 48 5.62 -8.03 -1.43
N THR A 49 6.14 -6.94 -0.90
CA THR A 49 7.29 -6.96 0.01
C THR A 49 6.94 -7.72 1.29
N GLY A 50 5.77 -7.44 1.89
CA GLY A 50 5.26 -8.20 3.03
C GLY A 50 5.06 -9.69 2.71
N TYR A 51 4.57 -10.04 1.53
CA TYR A 51 4.44 -11.43 1.10
C TYR A 51 5.80 -12.14 1.00
N LEU A 52 6.82 -11.47 0.45
CA LEU A 52 8.18 -12.01 0.39
C LEU A 52 8.75 -12.25 1.79
N ALA A 53 8.57 -11.31 2.72
CA ALA A 53 8.95 -11.48 4.11
C ALA A 53 8.22 -12.67 4.76
N GLY A 54 6.92 -12.82 4.49
CA GLY A 54 6.15 -13.96 4.95
C GLY A 54 6.64 -15.31 4.39
N MET A 55 7.07 -15.36 3.13
CA MET A 55 7.70 -16.56 2.57
C MET A 55 9.01 -16.92 3.28
N ILE A 56 9.84 -15.91 3.60
CA ILE A 56 11.08 -16.12 4.36
C ILE A 56 10.77 -16.69 5.75
N GLY A 57 9.75 -16.15 6.43
CA GLY A 57 9.30 -16.66 7.73
C GLY A 57 8.82 -18.11 7.65
N LEU A 58 8.10 -18.46 6.57
CA LEU A 58 7.68 -19.83 6.32
C LEU A 58 8.87 -20.77 6.04
N ASP A 59 9.84 -20.34 5.23
CA ASP A 59 11.04 -21.13 4.96
C ASP A 59 11.85 -21.39 6.24
N ARG A 60 11.95 -20.39 7.12
CA ARG A 60 12.57 -20.53 8.44
C ARG A 60 11.82 -21.53 9.31
N TYR A 61 10.49 -21.51 9.29
CA TYR A 61 9.68 -22.51 9.99
C TYR A 61 9.95 -23.92 9.46
N LEU A 62 9.96 -24.10 8.13
CA LEU A 62 10.17 -25.39 7.49
C LEU A 62 11.57 -25.96 7.75
N ALA A 63 12.59 -25.10 7.87
CA ALA A 63 13.95 -25.49 8.21
C ALA A 63 14.08 -26.13 9.61
N LYS A 64 13.12 -25.90 10.52
CA LYS A 64 13.13 -26.49 11.88
C LYS A 64 12.71 -27.97 11.91
N ALA A 65 12.53 -28.62 10.75
CA ALA A 65 12.34 -30.06 10.59
C ALA A 65 11.24 -30.70 11.48
N LYS A 66 10.11 -30.01 11.66
CA LYS A 66 8.96 -30.59 12.37
C LYS A 66 8.34 -31.75 11.57
N PRO A 67 7.95 -32.86 12.23
CA PRO A 67 7.41 -34.04 11.54
C PRO A 67 6.03 -33.79 10.90
N ALA A 68 5.26 -32.83 11.44
CA ALA A 68 3.97 -32.42 10.90
C ALA A 68 3.94 -30.89 10.72
N PHE A 69 3.22 -30.44 9.70
CA PHE A 69 3.01 -29.02 9.44
C PHE A 69 1.97 -28.47 10.43
N ASP A 70 2.46 -27.80 11.46
CA ASP A 70 1.69 -27.04 12.43
C ASP A 70 1.46 -25.60 11.90
N LYS A 71 0.20 -25.27 11.62
CA LYS A 71 -0.22 -24.00 11.02
C LYS A 71 -0.06 -22.82 11.97
N ASP A 72 -0.27 -23.03 13.26
CA ASP A 72 -0.22 -21.96 14.26
C ASP A 72 1.23 -21.53 14.50
N ALA A 73 2.14 -22.52 14.60
CA ALA A 73 3.56 -22.23 14.68
C ALA A 73 4.11 -21.61 13.38
N ALA A 74 3.61 -22.03 12.22
CA ALA A 74 3.98 -21.40 10.94
C ALA A 74 3.51 -19.94 10.89
N TYR A 75 2.27 -19.66 11.30
CA TYR A 75 1.71 -18.32 11.36
C TYR A 75 2.55 -17.38 12.23
N PHE A 76 2.99 -17.86 13.39
CA PHE A 76 3.81 -17.07 14.31
C PHE A 76 5.14 -16.65 13.66
N GLU A 77 5.89 -17.57 13.05
CA GLU A 77 7.17 -17.25 12.40
C GLU A 77 6.98 -16.31 11.19
N VAL A 78 5.92 -16.51 10.41
CA VAL A 78 5.56 -15.65 9.28
C VAL A 78 5.27 -14.24 9.76
N ARG A 79 4.45 -14.09 10.80
CA ARG A 79 4.11 -12.79 11.38
C ARG A 79 5.36 -12.07 11.89
N GLU A 80 6.20 -12.75 12.67
CA GLU A 80 7.42 -12.14 13.22
C GLU A 80 8.38 -11.67 12.12
N GLU A 81 8.56 -12.45 11.05
CA GLU A 81 9.44 -12.04 9.95
C GLU A 81 8.90 -10.82 9.20
N ILE A 82 7.57 -10.75 8.99
CA ILE A 82 6.94 -9.58 8.38
C ILE A 82 7.20 -8.34 9.23
N ILE A 83 6.94 -8.41 10.54
CA ILE A 83 7.13 -7.28 11.46
C ILE A 83 8.58 -6.80 11.50
N GLN A 84 9.56 -7.71 11.31
CA GLN A 84 10.98 -7.33 11.28
C GLN A 84 11.39 -6.65 9.97
N GLN A 85 10.74 -6.97 8.86
CA GLN A 85 11.11 -6.49 7.53
C GLN A 85 10.23 -5.34 7.01
N THR A 86 9.10 -5.08 7.67
CA THR A 86 8.09 -4.11 7.21
C THR A 86 7.69 -3.16 8.32
N ASP A 87 7.22 -1.98 7.94
CA ASP A 87 6.74 -0.96 8.87
C ASP A 87 5.27 -1.20 9.24
N GLU A 88 5.01 -1.54 10.51
CA GLU A 88 3.66 -1.78 11.02
C GLU A 88 2.78 -0.51 10.98
N GLU A 89 3.37 0.69 10.91
CA GLU A 89 2.59 1.92 10.75
C GLU A 89 1.89 1.98 9.37
N ILE A 90 2.48 1.33 8.35
CA ILE A 90 1.97 1.34 6.98
C ILE A 90 0.94 0.22 6.78
N PHE A 91 1.30 -1.01 7.14
CA PHE A 91 0.42 -2.15 7.00
C PHE A 91 0.72 -3.26 8.01
N THR A 92 -0.30 -4.06 8.32
CA THR A 92 -0.20 -5.18 9.25
C THR A 92 -0.72 -6.46 8.63
N LEU A 93 -0.18 -7.59 9.08
CA LEU A 93 -0.70 -8.91 8.70
C LEU A 93 -2.10 -9.11 9.32
N TYR A 94 -3.13 -9.19 8.49
CA TYR A 94 -4.48 -9.47 8.94
C TYR A 94 -4.74 -10.98 9.06
N SER A 95 -4.41 -11.75 8.02
CA SER A 95 -4.54 -13.20 8.05
C SER A 95 -3.60 -13.88 7.07
N CYS A 96 -3.24 -15.13 7.36
CA CYS A 96 -2.44 -15.97 6.47
C CYS A 96 -2.97 -17.40 6.53
N LYS A 97 -3.34 -17.95 5.38
CA LYS A 97 -3.76 -19.34 5.21
C LYS A 97 -2.63 -20.13 4.56
N PHE A 98 -2.47 -21.36 5.04
CA PHE A 98 -1.46 -22.29 4.56
C PHE A 98 -2.12 -23.53 3.94
N ASP A 99 -1.56 -23.95 2.80
CA ASP A 99 -1.79 -25.27 2.24
C ASP A 99 -0.81 -26.24 2.92
N ALA A 100 -1.34 -27.13 3.77
CA ALA A 100 -0.53 -28.04 4.58
C ALA A 100 0.13 -29.15 3.75
N ASP A 101 -0.50 -29.57 2.65
CA ASP A 101 0.01 -30.61 1.76
C ASP A 101 1.21 -30.09 0.96
N LYS A 102 1.06 -28.87 0.44
CA LYS A 102 2.12 -28.20 -0.35
C LYS A 102 3.10 -27.40 0.51
N ARG A 103 2.84 -27.28 1.82
CA ARG A 103 3.64 -26.52 2.80
C ARG A 103 3.95 -25.09 2.32
N GLN A 104 2.94 -24.40 1.81
CA GLN A 104 3.07 -23.07 1.23
C GLN A 104 1.96 -22.13 1.71
N ILE A 105 2.16 -20.83 1.55
CA ILE A 105 1.10 -19.83 1.76
C ILE A 105 0.08 -19.97 0.62
N SER A 106 -1.19 -20.21 0.95
CA SER A 106 -2.28 -20.26 -0.02
C SER A 106 -2.90 -18.88 -0.24
N GLU A 107 -3.01 -18.10 0.83
CA GLU A 107 -3.58 -16.76 0.83
C GLU A 107 -2.95 -15.96 1.97
N ILE A 108 -2.51 -14.74 1.70
CA ILE A 108 -2.12 -13.77 2.73
C ILE A 108 -2.93 -12.50 2.53
N ILE A 109 -3.29 -11.85 3.62
CA ILE A 109 -4.06 -10.62 3.62
C ILE A 109 -3.36 -9.62 4.52
N PHE A 110 -3.07 -8.45 3.96
CA PHE A 110 -2.53 -7.31 4.67
C PHE A 110 -3.61 -6.24 4.82
N TYR A 111 -3.64 -5.59 5.98
CA TYR A 111 -4.48 -4.42 6.24
C TYR A 111 -3.61 -3.17 6.18
N PHE A 112 -4.03 -2.19 5.40
CA PHE A 112 -3.34 -0.91 5.21
C PHE A 112 -4.06 0.19 5.99
N HIS A 113 -3.33 0.86 6.89
CA HIS A 113 -3.88 1.84 7.82
C HIS A 113 -4.25 3.18 7.16
N ASP A 114 -3.67 3.50 6.00
CA ASP A 114 -3.87 4.79 5.32
C ASP A 114 -5.32 5.04 4.85
N ASP A 115 -5.98 4.01 4.30
CA ASP A 115 -7.32 4.13 3.70
C ASP A 115 -8.27 3.00 4.15
N ASP A 116 -7.95 2.28 5.23
CA ASP A 116 -8.71 1.13 5.74
C ASP A 116 -8.95 0.02 4.70
N THR A 117 -7.99 -0.19 3.80
CA THR A 117 -8.08 -1.16 2.71
C THR A 117 -7.31 -2.44 3.00
N TYR A 118 -7.72 -3.55 2.38
CA TYR A 118 -7.00 -4.82 2.46
C TYR A 118 -6.35 -5.15 1.12
N VAL A 119 -5.19 -5.81 1.17
CA VAL A 119 -4.58 -6.40 -0.02
C VAL A 119 -4.44 -7.89 0.19
N LYS A 120 -5.12 -8.65 -0.66
CA LYS A 120 -5.05 -10.10 -0.69
C LYS A 120 -4.06 -10.54 -1.76
N ILE A 121 -3.15 -11.44 -1.38
CA ILE A 121 -2.23 -12.09 -2.30
C ILE A 121 -2.48 -13.59 -2.23
N THR A 122 -2.79 -14.21 -3.37
CA THR A 122 -3.03 -15.65 -3.47
C THR A 122 -1.76 -16.39 -3.89
N SER A 123 -1.77 -17.73 -3.81
CA SER A 123 -0.68 -18.59 -4.27
C SER A 123 -0.29 -18.38 -5.74
N ASN A 124 -1.19 -17.84 -6.56
CA ASN A 124 -0.90 -17.49 -7.96
C ASN A 124 -0.14 -16.17 -8.12
N LYS A 125 0.24 -15.53 -7.01
CA LYS A 125 0.88 -14.20 -6.96
C LYS A 125 0.00 -13.08 -7.52
N GLU A 126 -1.30 -13.35 -7.67
CA GLU A 126 -2.28 -12.32 -7.98
C GLU A 126 -2.55 -11.53 -6.71
N ALA A 127 -2.31 -10.22 -6.80
CA ALA A 127 -2.52 -9.26 -5.72
C ALA A 127 -3.75 -8.44 -6.06
N GLU A 128 -4.74 -8.45 -5.18
CA GLU A 128 -6.01 -7.76 -5.35
C GLU A 128 -6.26 -6.86 -4.14
N VAL A 129 -6.63 -5.61 -4.41
CA VAL A 129 -7.07 -4.66 -3.37
C VAL A 129 -8.54 -4.91 -3.10
N ILE A 130 -8.88 -5.07 -1.82
CA ILE A 130 -10.22 -5.39 -1.35
C ILE A 130 -10.65 -4.31 -0.36
N ASP A 131 -11.78 -3.66 -0.64
CA ASP A 131 -12.28 -2.55 0.18
C ASP A 131 -13.01 -3.04 1.45
N ASN A 132 -13.46 -4.30 1.50
CA ASN A 132 -14.07 -4.93 2.69
C ASN A 132 -13.89 -6.45 2.68
N LEU A 133 -13.59 -7.03 3.85
CA LEU A 133 -13.44 -8.48 4.05
C LEU A 133 -14.72 -9.18 4.53
#